data_AF-A0A0M0T505-F1
#
_entry.id   AF-A0A0M0T505-F1
#
_cell.length_a   1.000
_cell.length_b   1.000
_cell.length_c   1.000
_cell.angle_alpha   90.00
_cell.angle_beta   90.00
_cell.angle_gamma   90.00
#
_symmetry.space_group_name_H-M   'P 1'
#
loop_
_entity.id
_entity.type
_entity.pdbx_description
1 polymer ?
#
loop_
_entity_poly.entity_id
_entity_poly.type
_entity_poly.pdbx_seq_one_letter_code
_entity_poly.pdbx_strand_id
1 'polypeptide(L)'
;MNYPTIVIENIHVRSNEFGTYNLNDLHKAAIAGGLAQKWQKPSQFLQSDGIREFVEEVTKVLKNTLEQNQILKINHGGNERGTWAHELIALRYAAWLSPAFEVKVYQTFRAFILGHLGKFAQANRLELEYQSKKRRVSTAARIMNSWGVGGEKQRIESDRELLAKEMQFSIPGLEEVKS
;
A
#
# COMPACT_ATOMS: atom_id res chain seq x y z
N MET A 1 8.92 -0.72 10.52
CA MET A 1 7.76 -0.81 9.60
C MET A 1 7.25 -2.25 9.63
N ASN A 2 5.93 -2.49 9.61
CA ASN A 2 5.40 -3.85 9.58
C ASN A 2 5.31 -4.30 8.11
N TYR A 3 6.15 -5.23 7.69
CA TYR A 3 6.19 -5.71 6.32
C TYR A 3 5.12 -6.78 6.11
N PRO A 4 4.58 -6.88 4.89
CA PRO A 4 3.53 -7.84 4.58
C PRO A 4 4.00 -9.26 4.88
N THR A 5 3.41 -9.86 5.90
CA THR A 5 3.73 -11.23 6.30
C THR A 5 2.74 -12.16 5.63
N ILE A 6 3.24 -13.14 4.88
CA ILE A 6 2.42 -14.20 4.33
C ILE A 6 2.35 -15.36 5.34
N VAL A 7 1.21 -16.05 5.37
CA VAL A 7 1.01 -17.22 6.23
C VAL A 7 0.84 -18.44 5.36
N ILE A 8 1.66 -19.48 5.59
CA ILE A 8 1.62 -20.75 4.89
C ILE A 8 1.64 -21.85 5.95
N GLU A 9 0.68 -22.78 5.93
CA GLU A 9 0.57 -23.85 6.95
C GLU A 9 0.58 -23.31 8.39
N ASN A 10 -0.13 -22.20 8.63
CA ASN A 10 -0.18 -21.49 9.91
C ASN A 10 1.20 -20.96 10.41
N ILE A 11 2.20 -20.94 9.53
CA ILE A 11 3.52 -20.38 9.81
C ILE A 11 3.66 -19.03 9.10
N HIS A 12 4.06 -18.03 9.89
CA HIS A 12 4.33 -16.69 9.41
C HIS A 12 5.70 -16.67 8.73
N VAL A 13 5.71 -16.36 7.44
CA VAL A 13 6.94 -16.17 6.67
C VAL A 13 7.26 -14.68 6.66
N ARG A 14 8.35 -14.35 7.36
CA ARG A 14 8.80 -12.96 7.50
C ARG A 14 9.27 -12.41 6.16
N SER A 15 9.00 -11.12 5.96
CA SER A 15 9.46 -10.33 4.82
C SER A 15 10.11 -9.02 5.30
N ASN A 16 10.75 -8.29 4.38
CA ASN A 16 11.34 -6.98 4.65
C ASN A 16 11.07 -5.97 3.51
N GLU A 17 11.63 -4.76 3.65
CA GLU A 17 11.46 -3.65 2.69
C GLU A 17 11.95 -3.92 1.28
N PHE A 18 12.90 -4.84 1.13
CA PHE A 18 13.48 -5.19 -0.17
C PHE A 18 12.65 -6.24 -0.93
N GLY A 19 11.48 -6.63 -0.41
CA GLY A 19 10.66 -7.70 -0.98
C GLY A 19 11.32 -9.08 -0.84
N THR A 20 12.22 -9.24 0.14
CA THR A 20 12.81 -10.55 0.45
C THR A 20 12.00 -11.29 1.49
N TYR A 21 12.06 -12.62 1.42
CA TYR A 21 11.37 -13.53 2.32
C TYR A 21 12.40 -14.42 3.03
N ASN A 22 12.10 -14.77 4.28
CA ASN A 22 12.95 -15.66 5.05
C ASN A 22 12.74 -17.12 4.61
N LEU A 23 13.73 -17.69 3.93
CA LEU A 23 13.69 -19.07 3.41
C LEU A 23 13.64 -20.11 4.53
N ASN A 24 14.17 -19.81 5.72
CA ASN A 24 14.08 -20.73 6.85
C ASN A 24 12.65 -20.83 7.38
N ASP A 25 11.87 -19.75 7.33
CA ASP A 25 10.46 -19.80 7.72
C ASP A 25 9.61 -20.49 6.67
N LEU A 26 9.92 -20.30 5.37
CA LEU A 26 9.33 -21.12 4.30
C LEU A 26 9.64 -22.61 4.48
N HIS A 27 10.87 -22.95 4.85
CA HIS A 27 11.25 -24.33 5.13
C HIS A 27 10.46 -24.93 6.29
N LYS A 28 10.30 -24.18 7.38
CA LYS A 28 9.45 -24.60 8.51
C LYS A 28 8.02 -24.81 8.08
N ALA A 29 7.45 -23.90 7.28
CA ALA A 29 6.10 -24.02 6.74
C ALA A 29 5.94 -25.31 5.91
N ALA A 30 6.91 -25.61 5.05
CA ALA A 30 6.91 -26.83 4.25
C ALA A 30 7.02 -28.09 5.11
N ILE A 31 7.90 -28.10 6.12
CA ILE A 31 8.04 -29.23 7.06
C ILE A 31 6.73 -29.45 7.83
N ALA A 32 6.10 -28.37 8.34
CA ALA A 32 4.85 -28.45 9.08
C ALA A 32 3.73 -29.05 8.22
N GLY A 33 3.70 -28.73 6.93
CA GLY A 33 2.78 -29.33 5.97
C GLY A 33 3.16 -30.73 5.48
N GLY A 34 4.28 -31.31 5.92
CA GLY A 34 4.78 -32.61 5.43
C GLY A 34 5.27 -32.58 3.98
N LEU A 35 5.59 -31.40 3.45
CA LEU A 35 5.95 -31.16 2.04
C LEU A 35 7.45 -30.89 1.83
N ALA A 36 8.25 -31.03 2.89
CA ALA A 36 9.70 -30.93 2.84
C ALA A 36 10.36 -31.81 3.91
N GLN A 37 11.59 -32.21 3.64
CA GLN A 37 12.46 -32.95 4.53
C GLN A 37 13.36 -32.01 5.34
N LYS A 38 13.78 -32.45 6.53
CA LYS A 38 14.66 -31.66 7.41
C LYS A 38 16.00 -31.26 6.77
N TRP A 39 16.52 -32.10 5.87
CA TRP A 39 17.80 -31.84 5.19
C TRP A 39 17.70 -30.78 4.09
N GLN A 40 16.50 -30.53 3.55
CA GLN A 40 16.22 -29.58 2.48
C GLN A 40 16.23 -28.13 3.00
N LYS A 41 17.25 -27.75 3.77
CA LYS A 41 17.41 -26.40 4.33
C LYS A 41 17.95 -25.41 3.28
N PRO A 42 17.78 -24.08 3.46
CA PRO A 42 18.21 -23.09 2.48
C PRO A 42 19.69 -23.17 2.10
N SER A 43 20.57 -23.55 3.04
CA SER A 43 21.99 -23.70 2.73
C SER A 43 22.30 -24.85 1.77
N GLN A 44 21.48 -25.92 1.77
CA GLN A 44 21.61 -27.04 0.83
C GLN A 44 21.06 -26.66 -0.55
N PHE A 45 19.93 -25.95 -0.56
CA PHE A 45 19.38 -25.40 -1.79
C PHE A 45 20.38 -24.50 -2.53
N LEU A 46 21.02 -23.56 -1.82
CA LEU A 46 22.01 -22.66 -2.43
C LEU A 46 23.26 -23.36 -2.98
N GLN A 47 23.52 -24.61 -2.56
CA GLN A 47 24.62 -25.44 -3.04
C GLN A 47 24.19 -26.42 -4.14
N SER A 48 22.89 -26.49 -4.45
CA SER A 48 22.37 -27.42 -5.45
C SER A 48 22.68 -26.97 -6.86
N ASP A 49 22.86 -27.94 -7.76
CA ASP A 49 23.21 -27.69 -9.16
C ASP A 49 22.21 -26.74 -9.85
N GLY A 50 22.74 -25.75 -10.57
CA GLY A 50 21.95 -24.75 -11.32
C GLY A 50 21.34 -23.64 -10.46
N ILE A 51 21.37 -23.73 -9.12
CA ILE A 51 20.82 -22.68 -8.26
C ILE A 51 21.73 -21.46 -8.21
N ARG A 52 23.04 -21.64 -8.26
CA ARG A 52 23.98 -20.52 -8.31
C ARG A 52 23.79 -19.71 -9.58
N GLU A 53 23.73 -20.37 -10.74
CA GLU A 53 23.51 -19.75 -12.04
C GLU A 53 22.15 -19.04 -12.10
N PHE A 54 21.11 -19.63 -11.49
CA PHE A 54 19.80 -18.99 -11.35
C PHE A 54 19.87 -17.71 -10.49
N VAL A 55 20.54 -17.76 -9.33
CA VAL A 55 20.69 -16.60 -8.44
C VAL A 55 21.49 -15.49 -9.12
N GLU A 56 22.52 -15.83 -9.89
CA GLU A 56 23.27 -14.88 -10.70
C GLU A 56 22.38 -14.21 -11.74
N GLU A 57 21.52 -14.96 -12.42
CA GLU A 57 20.61 -14.42 -13.41
C GLU A 57 19.56 -13.48 -12.77
N VAL A 58 18.97 -13.88 -11.65
CA VAL A 58 18.11 -13.01 -10.84
C VAL A 58 18.84 -11.73 -10.44
N THR A 59 20.11 -11.84 -10.04
CA THR A 59 20.93 -10.70 -9.66
C THR A 59 21.15 -9.75 -10.83
N LYS A 60 21.44 -10.26 -12.03
CA LYS A 60 21.60 -9.43 -13.24
C LYS A 60 20.33 -8.67 -13.60
N VAL A 61 19.17 -9.31 -13.47
CA VAL A 61 17.87 -8.68 -13.75
C VAL A 61 17.58 -7.55 -12.76
N LEU A 62 17.93 -7.73 -11.48
CA LEU A 62 17.58 -6.81 -10.40
C LEU A 62 18.65 -5.76 -10.09
N LYS A 63 19.87 -5.86 -10.66
CA LYS A 63 21.03 -5.00 -10.34
C LYS A 63 20.80 -3.49 -10.48
N ASN A 64 19.81 -3.08 -11.29
CA ASN A 64 19.50 -1.67 -11.52
C ASN A 64 18.56 -1.09 -10.44
N THR A 65 17.98 -1.94 -9.61
CA THR A 65 16.97 -1.57 -8.61
C THR A 65 17.40 -1.96 -7.20
N LEU A 66 18.15 -3.05 -7.04
CA LEU A 66 18.54 -3.60 -5.76
C LEU A 66 20.05 -3.91 -5.72
N GLU A 67 20.64 -3.74 -4.54
CA GLU A 67 21.98 -4.20 -4.23
C GLU A 67 22.00 -5.73 -4.03
N GLN A 68 23.16 -6.38 -4.20
CA GLN A 68 23.28 -7.84 -4.07
C GLN A 68 22.83 -8.35 -2.69
N ASN A 69 23.19 -7.63 -1.62
CA ASN A 69 22.79 -7.91 -0.24
C ASN A 69 21.28 -7.68 0.03
N GLN A 70 20.56 -7.02 -0.89
CA GLN A 70 19.11 -6.85 -0.86
C GLN A 70 18.40 -7.94 -1.66
N ILE A 71 19.12 -8.70 -2.49
CA ILE A 71 18.57 -9.80 -3.29
C ILE A 71 18.73 -11.13 -2.55
N LEU A 72 19.90 -11.39 -1.97
CA LEU A 72 20.18 -12.56 -1.16
C LEU A 72 21.11 -12.18 -0.01
N LYS A 73 20.69 -12.47 1.23
CA LYS A 73 21.46 -12.21 2.44
C LYS A 73 21.34 -13.37 3.41
N ILE A 74 22.47 -13.83 3.92
CA ILE A 74 22.52 -14.83 4.99
C ILE A 74 22.82 -14.09 6.28
N ASN A 75 21.92 -14.19 7.25
CA ASN A 75 22.12 -13.63 8.59
C ASN A 75 22.27 -14.76 9.62
N HIS A 76 23.41 -14.76 10.30
CA HIS A 76 23.79 -15.80 11.26
C HIS A 76 23.34 -15.51 12.70
N GLY A 77 22.82 -14.31 13.00
CA GLY A 77 22.52 -13.90 14.38
C GLY A 77 21.34 -12.94 14.53
N GLY A 78 20.95 -12.72 15.78
CA GLY A 78 19.87 -11.80 16.16
C GLY A 78 18.46 -12.27 15.77
N ASN A 79 17.51 -11.34 15.88
CA ASN A 79 16.09 -11.61 15.61
C ASN A 79 15.83 -11.87 14.11
N GLU A 80 16.69 -11.37 13.23
CA GLU A 80 16.57 -11.53 11.78
C GLU A 80 17.38 -12.71 11.23
N ARG A 81 17.71 -13.70 12.06
CA ARG A 81 18.46 -14.88 11.61
C ARG A 81 17.76 -15.63 10.47
N GLY A 82 18.56 -16.16 9.55
CA GLY A 82 18.14 -16.99 8.42
C GLY A 82 18.67 -16.48 7.08
N THR A 83 18.32 -17.21 6.03
CA THR A 83 18.57 -16.84 4.64
C THR A 83 17.38 -16.02 4.14
N TRP A 84 17.63 -14.78 3.76
CA TRP A 84 16.67 -13.85 3.18
C TRP A 84 16.92 -13.76 1.69
N ALA A 85 15.88 -13.98 0.89
CA ALA A 85 16.02 -13.95 -0.56
C ALA A 85 14.82 -13.29 -1.23
N HIS A 86 15.07 -12.60 -2.33
CA HIS A 86 14.06 -11.98 -3.18
C HIS A 86 13.00 -13.01 -3.60
N GLU A 87 11.78 -12.53 -3.86
CA GLU A 87 10.61 -13.34 -4.24
C GLU A 87 10.93 -14.44 -5.25
N LEU A 88 11.63 -14.13 -6.35
CA LEU A 88 12.00 -15.10 -7.39
C LEU A 88 12.81 -16.30 -6.85
N ILE A 89 13.75 -16.04 -5.93
CA ILE A 89 14.57 -17.09 -5.30
C ILE A 89 13.73 -17.87 -4.29
N ALA A 90 12.85 -17.20 -3.54
CA ALA A 90 11.93 -17.85 -2.61
C ALA A 90 10.96 -18.81 -3.33
N LEU A 91 10.43 -18.41 -4.49
CA LEU A 91 9.59 -19.25 -5.34
C LEU A 91 10.38 -20.45 -5.90
N ARG A 92 11.60 -20.21 -6.39
CA ARG A 92 12.47 -21.30 -6.85
C ARG A 92 12.82 -22.28 -5.73
N TYR A 93 13.02 -21.79 -4.52
CA TYR A 93 13.23 -22.64 -3.34
C TYR A 93 11.99 -23.48 -3.04
N ALA A 94 10.79 -22.90 -3.09
CA ALA A 94 9.56 -23.66 -2.90
C ALA A 94 9.39 -24.79 -3.94
N ALA A 95 9.70 -24.51 -5.21
CA ALA A 95 9.76 -25.50 -6.30
C ALA A 95 10.74 -26.63 -6.00
N TRP A 96 11.92 -26.29 -5.49
CA TRP A 96 12.94 -27.27 -5.13
C TRP A 96 12.55 -28.15 -3.93
N LEU A 97 11.72 -27.64 -3.01
CA LEU A 97 11.22 -28.43 -1.88
C LEU A 97 10.24 -29.52 -2.34
N SER A 98 9.17 -29.12 -3.03
CA SER A 98 8.25 -30.04 -3.71
C SER A 98 7.26 -29.30 -4.63
N PRO A 99 6.75 -29.93 -5.70
CA PRO A 99 5.74 -29.33 -6.56
C PRO A 99 4.45 -28.95 -5.82
N ALA A 100 4.05 -29.75 -4.83
CA ALA A 100 2.86 -29.46 -4.02
C ALA A 100 3.05 -28.20 -3.17
N PHE A 101 4.25 -28.00 -2.61
CA PHE A 101 4.55 -26.79 -1.86
C PHE A 101 4.66 -25.57 -2.77
N GLU A 102 5.27 -25.71 -3.94
CA GLU A 102 5.36 -24.67 -4.97
C GLU A 102 3.99 -24.09 -5.34
N VAL A 103 3.03 -24.94 -5.72
CA VAL A 103 1.68 -24.51 -6.07
C VAL A 103 1.01 -23.77 -4.91
N LYS A 104 1.22 -24.25 -3.68
CA LYS A 104 0.66 -23.62 -2.48
C LYS A 104 1.24 -22.24 -2.25
N VAL A 105 2.57 -22.09 -2.34
CA VAL A 105 3.25 -20.80 -2.23
C VAL A 105 2.74 -19.84 -3.31
N TYR A 106 2.64 -20.29 -4.57
CA TYR A 106 2.09 -19.46 -5.64
C TYR A 106 0.66 -18.97 -5.37
N GLN A 107 -0.22 -19.86 -4.90
CA GLN A 107 -1.59 -19.48 -4.56
C GLN A 107 -1.62 -18.45 -3.42
N THR A 108 -0.81 -18.63 -2.39
CA THR A 108 -0.71 -17.68 -1.27
C THR A 108 -0.21 -16.31 -1.73
N PHE A 109 0.87 -16.27 -2.51
CA PHE A 109 1.41 -15.02 -3.06
C PHE A 109 0.38 -14.31 -3.94
N ARG A 110 -0.28 -15.05 -4.83
CA ARG A 110 -1.31 -14.49 -5.71
C ARG A 110 -2.50 -13.93 -4.92
N ALA A 111 -3.02 -14.67 -3.95
CA ALA A 111 -4.12 -14.23 -3.11
C ALA A 111 -3.73 -12.98 -2.29
N PHE A 112 -2.51 -12.96 -1.78
CA PHE A 112 -1.95 -11.84 -1.07
C PHE A 112 -1.92 -10.56 -1.95
N ILE A 113 -1.33 -10.63 -3.14
CA ILE A 113 -1.27 -9.50 -4.08
C ILE A 113 -2.67 -9.01 -4.49
N LEU A 114 -3.57 -9.93 -4.86
CA LEU A 114 -4.94 -9.58 -5.27
C LEU A 114 -5.73 -8.92 -4.12
N GLY A 115 -5.58 -9.42 -2.90
CA GLY A 115 -6.21 -8.84 -1.71
C GLY A 115 -5.73 -7.42 -1.44
N HIS A 116 -4.43 -7.16 -1.61
CA HIS A 116 -3.86 -5.82 -1.47
C HIS A 116 -4.34 -4.86 -2.55
N LEU A 117 -4.39 -5.28 -3.81
CA LEU A 117 -4.91 -4.46 -4.92
C LEU A 117 -6.37 -4.03 -4.67
N GLY A 118 -7.20 -4.93 -4.16
CA GLY A 118 -8.58 -4.61 -3.78
C GLY A 118 -8.66 -3.55 -2.68
N LYS A 119 -7.82 -3.67 -1.64
CA LYS A 119 -7.75 -2.68 -0.55
C LYS A 119 -7.23 -1.32 -1.03
N PHE A 120 -6.22 -1.30 -1.90
CA PHE A 120 -5.70 -0.06 -2.49
C PHE A 120 -6.75 0.66 -3.32
N ALA A 121 -7.53 -0.06 -4.13
CA ALA A 121 -8.63 0.52 -4.89
C ALA A 121 -9.68 1.16 -3.98
N GLN A 122 -10.03 0.49 -2.87
CA GLN A 122 -10.96 1.02 -1.87
C GLN A 122 -10.41 2.27 -1.18
N ALA A 123 -9.15 2.25 -0.75
CA ALA A 123 -8.49 3.39 -0.11
C ALA A 123 -8.42 4.61 -1.06
N ASN A 124 -8.09 4.39 -2.33
CA ASN A 124 -8.04 5.47 -3.32
C ASN A 124 -9.43 6.09 -3.55
N ARG A 125 -10.48 5.27 -3.63
CA ARG A 125 -11.86 5.77 -3.74
C ARG A 125 -12.25 6.65 -2.54
N LEU A 126 -11.92 6.20 -1.33
CA LEU A 126 -12.21 6.94 -0.11
C LEU A 126 -11.45 8.28 -0.07
N GLU A 127 -10.19 8.28 -0.48
CA GLU A 127 -9.37 9.49 -0.55
C GLU A 127 -9.93 10.50 -1.56
N LEU A 128 -10.32 10.05 -2.75
CA LEU A 128 -10.97 10.91 -3.74
C LEU A 128 -12.26 11.55 -3.19
N GLU A 129 -13.07 10.77 -2.48
CA GLU A 129 -14.27 11.28 -1.82
C GLU A 129 -13.94 12.31 -0.74
N TYR A 130 -12.96 12.02 0.11
CA TYR A 130 -12.49 12.93 1.16
C TYR A 130 -12.00 14.26 0.57
N GLN A 131 -11.14 14.21 -0.45
CA GLN A 131 -10.61 15.41 -1.10
C GLN A 131 -11.69 16.24 -1.79
N SER A 132 -12.66 15.58 -2.43
CA SER A 132 -13.82 16.25 -3.02
C SER A 132 -14.65 16.99 -1.98
N LYS A 133 -14.98 16.32 -0.86
CA LYS A 133 -15.73 16.92 0.25
C LYS A 133 -14.95 18.08 0.88
N LYS A 134 -13.65 17.90 1.16
CA LYS A 134 -12.77 18.94 1.68
C LYS A 134 -12.78 20.18 0.78
N ARG A 135 -12.64 19.99 -0.54
CA ARG A 135 -12.68 21.10 -1.52
C ARG A 135 -14.02 21.83 -1.52
N ARG A 136 -15.14 21.10 -1.43
CA ARG A 136 -16.48 21.69 -1.35
C ARG A 136 -16.65 22.55 -0.10
N VAL A 137 -16.23 22.04 1.07
CA VAL A 137 -16.28 22.80 2.32
C VAL A 137 -15.42 24.06 2.24
N SER A 138 -14.19 23.96 1.75
CA SER A 138 -13.33 25.14 1.57
C SER A 138 -13.93 26.15 0.59
N THR A 139 -14.64 25.69 -0.45
CA THR A 139 -15.32 26.57 -1.40
C THR A 139 -16.51 27.27 -0.76
N ALA A 140 -17.33 26.55 0.01
CA ALA A 140 -18.43 27.14 0.77
C ALA A 140 -17.92 28.18 1.77
N ALA A 141 -16.82 27.88 2.50
CA ALA A 141 -16.20 28.84 3.41
C ALA A 141 -15.74 30.11 2.68
N ARG A 142 -15.15 29.99 1.49
CA ARG A 142 -14.76 31.15 0.68
C ARG A 142 -15.97 31.98 0.23
N ILE A 143 -17.05 31.31 -0.22
CA ILE A 143 -18.29 31.98 -0.61
C ILE A 143 -18.88 32.74 0.58
N MET A 144 -18.99 32.09 1.74
CA MET A 144 -19.49 32.72 2.97
C MET A 144 -18.62 33.90 3.40
N ASN A 145 -17.29 33.77 3.31
CA ASN A 145 -16.37 34.85 3.63
C ASN A 145 -16.51 36.03 2.65
N SER A 146 -16.62 35.77 1.33
CA SER A 146 -16.84 36.80 0.30
C SER A 146 -18.15 37.55 0.53
N TRP A 147 -19.23 36.81 0.79
CA TRP A 147 -20.54 37.36 1.08
C TRP A 147 -20.53 38.22 2.36
N GLY A 148 -19.96 37.71 3.46
CA GLY A 148 -19.92 38.39 4.75
C GLY A 148 -18.83 39.46 4.87
N VAL A 149 -17.61 39.04 5.19
CA VAL A 149 -16.48 39.95 5.49
C VAL A 149 -15.90 40.59 4.22
N GLY A 150 -16.06 39.94 3.06
CA GLY A 150 -15.56 40.43 1.77
C GLY A 150 -16.29 41.65 1.21
N GLY A 151 -17.34 42.14 1.89
CA GLY A 151 -18.02 43.40 1.56
C GLY A 151 -19.06 43.29 0.44
N GLU A 152 -19.26 42.11 -0.15
CA GLU A 152 -20.23 41.91 -1.25
C GLU A 152 -21.67 42.15 -0.78
N LYS A 153 -22.06 41.62 0.39
CA LYS A 153 -23.36 41.89 1.01
C LYS A 153 -23.57 43.39 1.22
N GLN A 154 -22.61 44.06 1.85
CA GLN A 154 -22.71 45.48 2.18
C GLN A 154 -22.81 46.36 0.92
N ARG A 155 -22.08 46.03 -0.14
CA ARG A 155 -22.19 46.71 -1.44
C ARG A 155 -23.59 46.57 -2.02
N ILE A 156 -24.12 45.34 -2.09
CA ILE A 156 -25.45 45.08 -2.65
C ILE A 156 -26.55 45.75 -1.82
N GLU A 157 -26.46 45.73 -0.49
CA GLU A 157 -27.40 46.44 0.39
C GLU A 157 -27.37 47.96 0.15
N SER A 158 -26.19 48.55 0.02
CA SER A 158 -26.03 49.97 -0.27
C SER A 158 -26.65 50.34 -1.63
N ASP A 159 -26.41 49.53 -2.68
CA ASP A 159 -27.00 49.73 -4.01
C ASP A 159 -28.54 49.61 -3.97
N ARG A 160 -29.08 48.65 -3.21
CA ARG A 160 -30.53 48.47 -3.01
C ARG A 160 -31.18 49.69 -2.36
N GLU A 161 -30.57 50.22 -1.30
CA GLU A 161 -31.06 51.41 -0.60
C GLU A 161 -31.05 52.66 -1.49
N LEU A 162 -30.02 52.82 -2.31
CA LEU A 162 -29.92 53.93 -3.26
C LEU A 162 -31.05 53.88 -4.30
N LEU A 163 -31.26 52.74 -4.95
CA LEU A 163 -32.32 52.56 -5.94
C LEU A 163 -33.72 52.77 -5.35
N ALA A 164 -33.96 52.29 -4.13
CA ALA A 164 -35.23 52.49 -3.43
C ALA A 164 -35.54 53.98 -3.20
N LYS A 165 -34.51 54.78 -2.86
CA LYS A 165 -34.65 56.24 -2.71
C LYS A 165 -34.94 56.94 -4.03
N GLU A 166 -34.29 56.51 -5.12
CA GLU A 166 -34.48 57.10 -6.44
C GLU A 166 -35.88 56.85 -7.03
N MET A 167 -36.47 55.67 -6.78
CA MET A 167 -37.74 55.26 -7.39
C MET A 167 -39.00 55.84 -6.73
N GLN A 168 -38.91 56.53 -5.58
CA GLN A 168 -40.06 57.07 -4.82
C GLN A 168 -41.24 56.07 -4.64
N PHE A 169 -40.96 54.77 -4.60
CA PHE A 169 -41.98 53.72 -4.47
C PHE A 169 -41.55 52.70 -3.42
N SER A 170 -42.50 52.26 -2.57
CA SER A 170 -42.22 51.27 -1.51
C SER A 170 -42.36 49.85 -2.06
N ILE A 171 -41.24 49.12 -2.11
CA ILE A 171 -41.21 47.72 -2.54
C ILE A 171 -41.12 46.81 -1.29
N PRO A 172 -42.09 45.90 -1.07
CA PRO A 172 -42.09 45.00 0.08
C PRO A 172 -40.81 44.14 0.16
N GLY A 173 -40.11 44.16 1.30
CA GLY A 173 -38.86 43.42 1.54
C GLY A 173 -37.55 44.23 1.45
N LEU A 174 -37.64 45.56 1.31
CA LEU A 174 -36.49 46.48 1.39
C LEU A 174 -36.29 47.12 2.78
N GLU A 175 -37.31 47.12 3.64
CA GLU A 175 -37.17 47.51 5.04
C GLU A 175 -36.88 46.25 5.85
N GLU A 176 -35.62 46.05 6.27
CA GLU A 176 -35.30 44.96 7.21
C GLU A 176 -36.10 45.15 8.50
N VAL A 177 -36.91 44.15 8.85
CA VAL A 177 -37.50 44.03 10.19
C VAL A 177 -36.35 43.79 11.16
N LYS A 178 -35.87 44.87 11.79
CA LYS A 178 -34.97 44.81 12.93
C LYS A 178 -35.67 44.02 14.04
N SER A 179 -35.19 42.80 14.30
CA SER A 179 -35.46 42.02 15.52
C SER A 179 -34.21 42.01 16.39
#